data_AF-A0A9D2D3U8-F1
#
_entry.id   AF-A0A9D2D3U8-F1
#
_cell.length_a   1.000
_cell.length_b   1.000
_cell.length_c   1.000
_cell.angle_alpha   90.00
_cell.angle_beta   90.00
_cell.angle_gamma   90.00
#
_symmetry.space_group_name_H-M   'P 1'
#
loop_
_entity.id
_entity.type
_entity.pdbx_description
1 polymer ?
#
loop_
_entity_poly.entity_id
_entity_poly.type
_entity_poly.pdbx_seq_one_letter_code
_entity_poly.pdbx_strand_id
1 'polypeptide(L)'
;MDAIERHILEQVADLHEVPEGAYNIRYNGKADGRRSTANIDIVTKTEEGKSGIDIIIKPGTKNESVHIPVVLSQSGLKETVYN
;
A
#
# COMPACT_ATOMS: atom_id res chain seq x y z
N MET A 1 -9.15 -11.46 1.13
CA MET A 1 -7.84 -12.13 1.25
C MET A 1 -8.01 -13.64 1.40
N ASP A 2 -8.10 -14.29 0.25
CA ASP A 2 -7.90 -15.73 0.08
C ASP A 2 -6.47 -16.14 0.54
N ALA A 3 -6.25 -17.42 0.80
CA ALA A 3 -4.95 -17.97 1.16
C ALA A 3 -3.90 -17.74 0.07
N ILE A 4 -4.31 -17.82 -1.21
CA ILE A 4 -3.44 -17.55 -2.36
C ILE A 4 -3.05 -16.06 -2.39
N GLU A 5 -3.99 -15.16 -2.10
CA GLU A 5 -3.74 -13.71 -2.08
C GLU A 5 -2.76 -13.32 -0.97
N ARG A 6 -2.89 -13.92 0.23
CA ARG A 6 -1.93 -13.75 1.32
C ARG A 6 -0.55 -14.30 0.95
N HIS A 7 -0.47 -15.47 0.34
CA HIS A 7 0.79 -16.06 -0.06
C HIS A 7 1.50 -15.23 -1.14
N ILE A 8 0.77 -14.71 -2.15
CA ILE A 8 1.33 -13.79 -3.15
C ILE A 8 1.81 -12.50 -2.47
N LEU A 9 1.07 -12.00 -1.49
CA LEU A 9 1.47 -10.83 -0.73
C LEU A 9 2.79 -11.05 0.01
N GLU A 10 2.92 -12.20 0.66
CA GLU A 10 4.13 -12.63 1.37
C GLU A 10 5.33 -12.74 0.41
N GLN A 11 5.12 -13.30 -0.78
CA GLN A 11 6.18 -13.47 -1.78
C GLN A 11 6.57 -12.16 -2.48
N VAL A 12 5.62 -11.29 -2.82
CA VAL A 12 5.86 -10.05 -3.58
C VAL A 12 6.45 -8.96 -2.71
N ALA A 13 6.06 -8.89 -1.44
CA ALA A 13 6.55 -7.86 -0.53
C ALA A 13 7.75 -8.33 0.32
N ASP A 14 8.36 -9.47 -0.02
CA ASP A 14 9.38 -10.18 0.77
C ASP A 14 9.00 -10.26 2.26
N LEU A 15 7.70 -10.45 2.48
CA LEU A 15 7.00 -10.27 3.74
C LEU A 15 7.05 -11.57 4.57
N HIS A 16 8.19 -12.28 4.52
CA HIS A 16 8.46 -13.35 5.49
C HIS A 16 8.52 -12.75 6.91
N GLU A 17 8.80 -11.45 7.01
CA GLU A 17 8.57 -10.58 8.17
C GLU A 17 7.79 -9.34 7.67
N VAL A 18 6.83 -8.83 8.45
CA VAL A 18 6.06 -7.61 8.08
C VAL A 18 7.03 -6.48 7.72
N PRO A 19 6.85 -5.72 6.62
CA PRO A 19 7.83 -4.73 6.21
C PRO A 19 8.01 -3.75 7.36
N GLU A 20 9.26 -3.54 7.78
CA GLU A 20 9.57 -2.40 8.63
C GLU A 20 9.15 -1.14 7.86
N GLY A 21 8.34 -0.29 8.51
CA GLY A 21 7.80 0.91 7.88
C GLY A 21 6.30 0.86 7.61
N ALA A 22 5.82 1.89 6.90
CA ALA A 22 4.43 2.02 6.51
C ALA A 22 4.18 1.25 5.20
N TYR A 23 2.96 0.75 5.00
CA TYR A 23 2.61 0.13 3.72
C TYR A 23 1.16 0.33 3.31
N ASN A 24 0.93 0.28 2.00
CA ASN A 24 -0.40 0.23 1.41
C ASN A 24 -0.46 -0.80 0.28
N ILE A 25 -1.09 -1.92 0.55
CA ILE A 25 -1.32 -3.01 -0.40
C ILE A 25 -2.50 -2.67 -1.30
N ARG A 26 -2.32 -2.89 -2.61
CA ARG A 26 -3.40 -2.88 -3.58
C ARG A 26 -3.57 -4.23 -4.26
N TYR A 27 -4.80 -4.70 -4.36
CA TYR A 27 -5.17 -5.91 -5.10
C TYR A 27 -6.21 -5.57 -6.16
N ASN A 28 -5.92 -5.87 -7.43
CA ASN A 28 -6.79 -5.57 -8.58
C ASN A 28 -7.38 -4.14 -8.54
N GLY A 29 -6.53 -3.19 -8.16
CA GLY A 29 -6.84 -1.78 -8.03
C GLY A 29 -7.70 -1.31 -6.87
N LYS A 30 -7.90 -2.17 -5.87
CA LYS A 30 -8.54 -1.81 -4.61
C LYS A 30 -7.53 -1.85 -3.48
N ALA A 31 -7.70 -0.96 -2.49
CA ALA A 31 -6.92 -1.04 -1.26
C ALA A 31 -7.31 -2.32 -0.50
N ASP A 32 -6.34 -3.16 -0.20
CA ASP A 32 -6.56 -4.47 0.43
C ASP A 32 -5.95 -4.53 1.84
N GLY A 33 -4.93 -3.73 2.11
CA GLY A 33 -4.36 -3.59 3.46
C GLY A 33 -3.51 -2.34 3.61
N ARG A 34 -3.51 -1.73 4.80
CA ARG A 34 -2.75 -0.51 5.09
C ARG A 34 -2.21 -0.51 6.51
N ARG A 35 -1.00 0.01 6.68
CA ARG A 35 -0.36 0.26 7.97
C ARG A 35 0.39 1.58 7.95
N SER A 36 0.08 2.45 8.92
CA SER A 36 0.87 3.64 9.25
C SER A 36 1.94 3.29 10.31
N THR A 37 2.97 4.12 10.43
CA THR A 37 3.93 4.08 11.55
C THR A 37 3.68 5.25 12.49
N ALA A 38 4.50 5.38 13.54
CA ALA A 38 4.46 6.55 14.41
C ALA A 38 4.76 7.86 13.67
N ASN A 39 5.51 7.81 12.57
CA ASN A 39 6.00 8.99 11.84
C ASN A 39 5.48 9.11 10.41
N ILE A 40 4.84 8.07 9.88
CA ILE A 40 4.28 8.05 8.54
C ILE A 40 2.81 7.69 8.61
N ASP A 41 1.97 8.67 8.28
CA ASP A 41 0.53 8.50 8.20
C ASP A 41 0.12 8.34 6.74
N ILE A 42 -0.45 7.18 6.42
CA ILE A 42 -1.14 6.99 5.15
C ILE A 42 -2.61 7.32 5.41
N VAL A 43 -3.29 8.09 4.57
CA VAL A 43 -4.73 8.38 4.66
C VAL A 43 -5.39 8.27 3.29
N THR A 44 -6.70 8.03 3.23
CA THR A 44 -7.41 7.98 1.95
C THR A 44 -7.62 9.39 1.43
N LYS A 45 -7.33 9.63 0.14
CA LYS A 45 -7.62 10.92 -0.50
C LYS A 45 -9.13 11.19 -0.49
N THR A 46 -9.51 12.40 -0.11
CA THR A 46 -10.91 12.84 -0.06
C THR A 46 -11.26 13.85 -1.17
N GLU A 47 -10.30 14.20 -2.02
CA GLU A 47 -10.51 15.08 -3.17
C GLU A 47 -11.45 14.43 -4.19
N GLU A 48 -12.47 15.16 -4.62
CA GLU A 48 -13.45 14.66 -5.59
C GLU A 48 -12.78 14.30 -6.92
N GLY A 49 -13.04 13.09 -7.42
CA GLY A 49 -12.45 12.58 -8.67
C GLY A 49 -11.01 12.04 -8.57
N LYS A 50 -10.37 12.06 -7.40
CA LYS A 50 -9.03 11.49 -7.21
C LYS A 50 -9.05 10.27 -6.28
N SER A 51 -9.02 9.07 -6.86
CA SER A 51 -8.85 7.83 -6.10
C SER A 51 -7.40 7.64 -5.67
N GLY A 52 -7.17 7.42 -4.37
CA GLY A 52 -5.83 7.10 -3.88
C GLY A 52 -5.61 7.40 -2.41
N ILE A 53 -4.37 7.69 -2.05
CA ILE A 53 -3.91 7.93 -0.67
C ILE A 53 -3.07 9.20 -0.60
N ASP A 54 -3.01 9.81 0.59
CA ASP A 54 -1.97 10.77 0.94
C ASP A 54 -0.98 10.10 1.89
N ILE A 55 0.31 10.31 1.65
CA ILE A 55 1.40 9.83 2.52
C ILE A 55 2.02 11.04 3.23
N ILE A 56 1.73 11.17 4.52
CA ILE A 56 2.18 12.27 5.36
C ILE A 56 3.37 11.80 6.20
N ILE A 57 4.56 12.31 5.88
CA ILE A 57 5.79 12.01 6.61
C ILE A 57 6.05 13.14 7.60
N LYS A 58 6.13 12.83 8.90
CA LYS A 58 6.39 13.83 9.94
C LYS A 58 7.78 14.45 9.75
N PRO A 59 7.97 15.75 10.09
CA PRO A 59 9.27 16.39 10.03
C PRO A 59 10.31 15.64 10.88
N GLY A 60 11.52 15.46 10.34
CA GLY A 60 12.61 14.80 11.06
C GLY A 60 12.63 13.26 10.97
N THR A 61 11.67 12.65 10.28
CA THR A 61 11.68 11.20 9.99
C THR A 61 12.93 10.84 9.18
N LYS A 62 13.71 9.87 9.65
CA LYS A 62 14.92 9.37 8.99
C LYS A 62 14.92 7.85 9.04
N ASN A 63 15.40 7.22 7.97
CA ASN A 63 15.53 5.77 7.87
C ASN A 63 14.22 4.98 8.06
N GLU A 64 13.07 5.58 7.73
CA GLU A 64 11.80 4.85 7.58
C GLU A 64 11.43 4.71 6.10
N SER A 65 10.71 3.65 5.77
CA SER A 65 10.27 3.33 4.42
C SER A 65 8.74 3.29 4.31
N VAL A 66 8.26 3.51 3.08
CA VAL A 66 6.86 3.29 2.70
C VAL A 66 6.81 2.35 1.51
N HIS A 67 6.07 1.25 1.64
CA HIS A 67 5.95 0.23 0.60
C HIS A 67 4.52 0.21 0.02
N ILE A 68 4.38 0.27 -1.31
CA ILE A 68 3.08 0.22 -1.99
C ILE A 68 3.04 -0.99 -2.93
N PRO A 69 2.95 -2.23 -2.42
CA PRO A 69 2.89 -3.41 -3.26
C PRO A 69 1.55 -3.47 -4.00
N VAL A 70 1.62 -3.77 -5.29
CA VAL A 70 0.45 -3.93 -6.17
C VAL A 70 0.42 -5.35 -6.70
N VAL A 71 -0.68 -6.05 -6.46
CA VAL A 71 -0.94 -7.39 -6.97
C VAL A 71 -2.07 -7.33 -7.99
N LEU A 72 -1.79 -7.79 -9.20
CA LEU A 72 -2.75 -7.86 -10.31
C LEU A 72 -2.94 -9.32 -10.70
N SER A 73 -4.16 -9.83 -10.54
CA SER A 73 -4.56 -11.17 -10.99
C SER A 73 -5.53 -11.14 -12.18
N GLN A 74 -6.16 -9.99 -12.46
CA GLN A 74 -7.05 -9.80 -13.59
C GLN A 74 -6.34 -9.10 -14.76
N SER A 75 -6.53 -9.62 -15.97
CA SER A 75 -6.02 -9.02 -17.20
C SER A 75 -6.88 -7.81 -17.63
N GLY A 76 -6.26 -6.81 -18.24
CA GLY A 76 -6.98 -5.66 -18.84
C GLY A 76 -7.31 -4.52 -17.87
N LEU A 77 -6.90 -4.63 -16.60
CA LEU A 77 -6.99 -3.52 -15.65
C LEU A 77 -6.02 -2.40 -16.04
N LYS A 78 -6.57 -1.20 -16.22
CA LYS A 78 -5.82 0.05 -16.21
C LYS A 78 -6.24 0.83 -14.98
N GLU A 79 -5.28 1.11 -14.12
CA GLU A 79 -5.51 1.80 -12.87
C GLU A 79 -4.60 3.02 -12.79
N THR A 80 -5.19 4.16 -12.44
CA THR A 80 -4.47 5.38 -12.10
C THR A 80 -4.78 5.71 -10.66
N VAL A 81 -3.74 5.85 -9.85
CA VAL A 81 -3.86 6.11 -8.41
C VAL A 81 -3.02 7.33 -8.07
N TYR A 82 -3.59 8.21 -7.26
CA TYR A 82 -2.91 9.38 -6.72
C TYR A 82 -2.31 9.04 -5.35
N ASN A 83 -1.00 9.24 -5.18
CA ASN A 83 -0.27 8.96 -3.94
C ASN A 83 0.44 10.20 -3.44
#